data_AF-A0A0F4YEN1-F1
#
_entry.id   AF-A0A0F4YEN1-F1
#
_cell.length_a   1.000
_cell.length_b   1.000
_cell.length_c   1.000
_cell.angle_alpha   90.00
_cell.angle_beta   90.00
_cell.angle_gamma   90.00
#
_symmetry.space_group_name_H-M   'P 1'
#
loop_
_entity.id
_entity.type
_entity.pdbx_description
1 polymer ?
#
loop_
_entity_poly.entity_id
_entity_poly.type
_entity_poly.pdbx_seq_one_letter_code
_entity_poly.pdbx_strand_id
1 'polypeptide(L)'
;AFLQLVCGTLTEEYGLNKNGKFQPVVNVDDLLYLVHHSMAISEEGFPTPRQRQQHNTLRKMMTSTSARPGTLLESSGYFRSNDALKWGDIQLFMVKVPDYPSCKVLLMRSKHRLNKGKRNKGLA
;
A
#
# COMPACT_ATOMS: atom_id res chain seq x y z
N ALA A 1 3.88 -27.04 -10.35
CA ALA A 1 5.29 -27.22 -10.74
C ALA A 1 6.12 -25.93 -10.63
N PHE A 2 5.71 -24.81 -11.26
CA PHE A 2 6.57 -23.61 -11.35
C PHE A 2 6.81 -22.84 -10.02
N LEU A 3 5.81 -22.77 -9.12
CA LEU A 3 5.96 -22.08 -7.81
C LEU A 3 6.91 -22.79 -6.83
N GLN A 4 7.12 -24.09 -7.00
CA GLN A 4 7.96 -24.89 -6.11
C GLN A 4 9.45 -24.72 -6.42
N LEU A 5 9.78 -24.40 -7.68
CA LEU A 5 11.15 -24.18 -8.14
C LEU A 5 11.75 -22.87 -7.63
N VAL A 6 10.96 -21.77 -7.59
CA VAL A 6 11.44 -20.46 -7.11
C VAL A 6 11.60 -20.45 -5.58
N CYS A 7 10.70 -21.11 -4.85
CA CYS A 7 10.78 -21.16 -3.39
C CYS A 7 11.87 -22.10 -2.88
N GLY A 8 12.19 -23.20 -3.56
CA GLY A 8 13.21 -24.16 -3.11
C GLY A 8 14.61 -23.54 -3.05
N THR A 9 15.09 -23.02 -4.18
CA THR A 9 16.46 -22.48 -4.31
C THR A 9 16.71 -21.31 -3.37
N LEU A 10 15.77 -20.36 -3.29
CA LEU A 10 15.90 -19.20 -2.39
C LEU A 10 15.82 -19.58 -0.91
N THR A 11 15.05 -20.62 -0.58
CA THR A 11 14.96 -21.10 0.80
C THR A 11 16.27 -21.73 1.27
N GLU A 12 16.94 -22.48 0.39
CA GLU A 12 18.23 -23.10 0.69
C GLU A 12 19.38 -22.08 0.69
N GLU A 13 19.42 -21.19 -0.30
CA GLU A 13 20.47 -20.17 -0.46
C GLU A 13 20.50 -19.17 0.70
N TYR A 14 19.32 -18.75 1.20
CA TYR A 14 19.21 -17.75 2.27
C TYR A 14 18.77 -18.34 3.62
N GLY A 15 18.71 -19.67 3.75
CA GLY A 15 18.31 -20.35 4.99
C GLY A 15 16.92 -19.92 5.49
N LEU A 16 15.97 -19.70 4.58
CA LEU A 16 14.68 -19.11 4.93
C LEU A 16 13.83 -20.08 5.77
N ASN A 17 13.33 -19.60 6.91
CA ASN A 17 12.47 -20.40 7.76
C ASN A 17 11.09 -20.57 7.11
N LYS A 18 10.65 -21.83 6.91
CA LYS A 18 9.33 -22.17 6.34
C LYS A 18 8.17 -21.97 7.33
N ASN A 19 8.46 -21.68 8.61
CA ASN A 19 7.46 -21.42 9.61
C ASN A 19 6.83 -20.04 9.36
N GLY A 20 5.53 -20.03 9.05
CA GLY A 20 4.76 -18.80 8.92
C GLY A 20 4.63 -18.11 10.27
N LYS A 21 5.32 -16.98 10.46
CA LYS A 21 5.00 -16.05 11.54
C LYS A 21 3.86 -15.16 11.08
N PHE A 22 2.84 -14.99 11.92
CA PHE A 22 1.86 -13.94 11.68
C PHE A 22 2.58 -12.59 11.68
N GLN A 23 2.35 -11.82 10.62
CA GLN A 23 2.82 -10.45 10.59
C GLN A 23 2.03 -9.65 11.64
N PRO A 24 2.68 -8.84 12.47
CA PRO A 24 1.98 -7.98 13.41
C PRO A 24 1.06 -7.02 12.64
N VAL A 25 -0.13 -6.76 13.21
CA VAL A 25 -1.07 -5.78 12.64
C VAL A 25 -0.49 -4.39 12.86
N VAL A 26 -0.45 -3.57 11.82
CA VAL A 26 -0.03 -2.17 11.90
C VAL A 26 -1.24 -1.33 12.30
N ASN A 27 -1.20 -0.74 13.50
CA ASN A 27 -2.21 0.20 13.97
C ASN A 27 -1.89 1.64 13.54
N VAL A 28 -2.70 2.61 13.98
CA VAL A 28 -2.53 4.02 13.63
C VAL A 28 -1.26 4.63 14.24
N ASP A 29 -0.91 4.24 15.47
CA ASP A 29 0.28 4.73 16.17
C ASP A 29 1.56 4.18 15.53
N ASP A 30 1.55 2.89 15.14
CA ASP A 30 2.63 2.26 14.38
C ASP A 30 2.86 2.99 13.06
N LEU A 31 1.77 3.31 12.33
CA LEU A 31 1.86 4.07 11.09
C LEU A 31 2.44 5.46 11.32
N LEU A 32 2.00 6.16 12.38
CA LEU A 32 2.51 7.48 12.73
C LEU A 32 4.02 7.42 13.03
N TYR A 33 4.44 6.45 13.84
CA TYR A 33 5.84 6.24 14.18
C TYR A 33 6.69 5.92 12.94
N LEU A 34 6.23 5.03 12.07
CA LEU A 34 6.92 4.67 10.83
C LEU A 34 7.03 5.87 9.87
N VAL A 35 6.00 6.71 9.78
CA VAL A 35 6.02 7.93 8.97
C VAL A 35 6.99 8.95 9.55
N HIS A 36 6.97 9.17 10.87
CA HIS A 36 7.89 10.08 11.54
C HIS A 36 9.34 9.63 11.35
N HIS A 37 9.62 8.35 11.62
CA HIS A 37 10.95 7.76 11.40
C HIS A 37 11.39 7.95 9.95
N SER A 38 10.56 7.59 8.97
CA SER A 38 10.90 7.70 7.55
C SER A 38 11.12 9.14 7.07
N MET A 39 10.44 10.12 7.67
CA MET A 39 10.48 11.51 7.22
C MET A 39 11.56 12.33 7.92
N ALA A 40 11.72 12.16 9.23
CA ALA A 40 12.49 13.06 10.09
C ALA A 40 13.76 12.43 10.69
N ILE A 41 13.83 11.11 10.83
CA ILE A 41 14.95 10.42 11.49
C ILE A 41 15.82 9.68 10.49
N SER A 42 15.19 8.99 9.53
CA SER A 42 15.89 8.11 8.60
C SER A 42 16.79 8.88 7.64
N GLU A 43 18.04 8.45 7.57
CA GLU A 43 19.05 8.89 6.60
C GLU A 43 18.93 8.15 5.27
N GLU A 44 17.92 7.28 5.09
CA GLU A 44 17.68 6.61 3.82
C GLU A 44 17.52 7.63 2.67
N GLY A 45 18.43 7.53 1.70
CA GLY A 45 18.48 8.37 0.53
C GLY A 45 17.34 8.06 -0.42
N PHE A 46 16.50 9.06 -0.71
CA PHE A 46 15.61 9.04 -1.85
C PHE A 46 16.20 9.94 -2.93
N PRO A 47 16.25 9.50 -4.21
CA PRO A 47 16.75 10.32 -5.30
C PRO A 47 16.08 11.69 -5.38
N THR A 48 14.82 11.80 -4.95
CA THR A 48 14.13 13.08 -4.80
C THR A 48 13.27 13.13 -3.54
N PRO A 49 13.02 14.32 -2.95
CA PRO A 49 12.05 14.49 -1.87
C PRO A 49 10.64 14.01 -2.24
N ARG A 50 10.28 14.11 -3.53
CA ARG A 50 9.00 13.64 -4.07
C ARG A 50 8.79 12.15 -3.85
N GLN A 51 9.82 11.32 -4.10
CA GLN A 51 9.70 9.87 -3.93
C GLN A 51 9.48 9.49 -2.47
N ARG A 52 10.10 10.19 -1.52
CA ARG A 52 9.86 10.00 -0.09
C ARG A 52 8.39 10.27 0.27
N GLN A 53 7.81 11.35 -0.26
CA GLN A 53 6.39 11.68 -0.05
C GLN A 53 5.44 10.66 -0.70
N GLN A 54 5.76 10.20 -1.91
CA GLN A 54 4.98 9.17 -2.61
C GLN A 54 4.99 7.85 -1.84
N HIS A 55 6.16 7.42 -1.35
CA HIS A 55 6.30 6.21 -0.53
C HIS A 55 5.45 6.25 0.73
N ASN A 56 5.47 7.38 1.45
CA ASN A 56 4.64 7.54 2.65
C ASN A 56 3.14 7.60 2.33
N THR A 57 2.76 8.21 1.21
CA THR A 57 1.37 8.23 0.75
C THR A 57 0.87 6.81 0.44
N LEU A 58 1.71 5.97 -0.16
CA LEU A 58 1.40 4.57 -0.43
C LEU A 58 1.24 3.76 0.86
N ARG A 59 2.15 3.91 1.83
CA ARG A 59 2.03 3.26 3.15
C ARG A 59 0.69 3.61 3.82
N LYS A 60 0.34 4.91 3.85
CA LYS A 60 -0.95 5.37 4.39
C LYS A 60 -2.14 4.72 3.67
N MET A 61 -2.13 4.71 2.34
CA MET A 61 -3.19 4.06 1.56
C MET A 61 -3.29 2.56 1.84
N MET A 62 -2.15 1.84 1.92
CA MET A 62 -2.15 0.41 2.23
C MET A 62 -2.70 0.13 3.63
N THR A 63 -2.29 0.89 4.65
CA THR A 63 -2.79 0.72 6.02
C THR A 63 -4.28 1.03 6.13
N SER A 64 -4.76 2.09 5.47
CA SER A 64 -6.17 2.49 5.52
C SER A 64 -7.12 1.59 4.71
N THR A 65 -6.62 0.87 3.70
CA THR A 65 -7.48 0.11 2.76
C THR A 65 -7.17 -1.38 2.70
N SER A 66 -6.10 -1.82 3.38
CA SER A 66 -5.51 -3.16 3.21
C SER A 66 -5.13 -3.49 1.75
N ALA A 67 -5.02 -2.48 0.88
CA ALA A 67 -4.65 -2.68 -0.52
C ALA A 67 -3.20 -3.15 -0.63
N ARG A 68 -2.94 -4.00 -1.62
CA ARG A 68 -1.57 -4.44 -1.95
C ARG A 68 -0.87 -3.35 -2.77
N PRO A 69 0.47 -3.26 -2.75
CA PRO A 69 1.22 -2.31 -3.56
C PRO A 69 0.82 -2.36 -5.05
N GLY A 70 0.70 -3.55 -5.63
CA GLY A 70 0.27 -3.75 -7.02
C GLY A 70 -1.21 -3.44 -7.32
N THR A 71 -1.98 -2.93 -6.36
CA THR A 71 -3.30 -2.33 -6.60
C THR A 71 -3.23 -0.80 -6.62
N LEU A 72 -2.17 -0.23 -6.05
CA LEU A 72 -1.96 1.22 -5.95
C LEU A 72 -1.00 1.73 -7.03
N LEU A 73 0.06 0.96 -7.29
CA LEU A 73 1.12 1.32 -8.22
C LEU A 73 1.21 0.35 -9.38
N GLU A 74 1.57 0.89 -10.54
CA GLU A 74 1.99 0.09 -11.68
C GLU A 74 3.31 -0.62 -11.36
N SER A 75 3.36 -1.92 -11.61
CA SER A 75 4.51 -2.77 -11.40
C SER A 75 5.08 -3.19 -12.75
N SER A 76 6.37 -2.90 -12.97
CA SER A 76 7.12 -3.35 -14.14
C SER A 76 7.30 -4.87 -14.22
N GLY A 77 7.02 -5.60 -13.14
CA GLY A 77 7.09 -7.07 -13.10
C GLY A 77 5.90 -7.78 -13.76
N TYR A 78 4.87 -7.05 -14.20
CA TYR A 78 3.77 -7.61 -14.95
C TYR A 78 4.11 -7.69 -16.45
N PHE A 79 3.71 -8.77 -17.12
CA PHE A 79 3.94 -8.97 -18.57
C PHE A 79 3.35 -7.85 -19.45
N ARG A 80 2.37 -7.10 -18.92
CA ARG A 80 1.82 -5.88 -19.54
C ARG A 80 1.76 -4.78 -18.48
N SER A 81 0.60 -4.61 -17.85
CA SER A 81 0.39 -3.75 -16.70
C SER A 81 -0.59 -4.42 -15.75
N ASN A 82 -0.55 -4.02 -14.49
CA ASN A 82 -1.50 -4.40 -13.47
C ASN A 82 -2.61 -3.34 -13.34
N ASP A 83 -3.74 -3.71 -12.74
CA ASP A 83 -4.83 -2.77 -12.45
C ASP A 83 -4.50 -1.89 -11.24
N ALA A 84 -3.53 -1.00 -11.43
CA ALA A 84 -3.17 0.05 -10.51
C ALA A 84 -4.15 1.23 -10.57
N LEU A 85 -3.97 2.18 -9.64
CA LEU A 85 -4.67 3.46 -9.69
C LEU A 85 -4.31 4.21 -10.97
N LYS A 86 -5.32 4.79 -11.61
CA LYS A 86 -5.21 5.65 -12.78
C LYS A 86 -5.70 7.06 -12.45
N TRP A 87 -5.43 7.98 -13.36
CA TRP A 87 -6.00 9.32 -13.30
C TRP A 87 -7.53 9.26 -13.13
N GLY A 88 -8.05 10.10 -12.23
CA GLY A 88 -9.48 10.15 -11.89
C GLY A 88 -9.94 9.16 -10.83
N ASP A 89 -9.10 8.20 -10.39
CA ASP A 89 -9.48 7.28 -9.31
C ASP A 89 -9.34 7.89 -7.92
N ILE A 90 -8.52 8.93 -7.78
CA ILE A 90 -8.34 9.66 -6.52
C ILE A 90 -9.10 10.98 -6.63
N GLN A 91 -9.98 11.21 -5.66
CA GLN A 91 -10.69 12.47 -5.50
C GLN A 91 -10.37 13.03 -4.11
N LEU A 92 -10.09 14.33 -4.04
CA LEU A 92 -9.80 15.04 -2.80
C LEU A 92 -10.95 15.99 -2.48
N PHE A 93 -11.39 15.98 -1.23
CA PHE A 93 -12.45 16.84 -0.72
C PHE A 93 -11.96 17.56 0.51
N MET A 94 -12.14 18.88 0.57
CA MET A 94 -11.96 19.64 1.80
C MET A 94 -13.33 19.79 2.47
N VAL A 95 -13.55 19.12 3.60
CA VAL A 95 -14.84 19.15 4.29
C VAL A 95 -14.70 19.82 5.66
N LYS A 96 -15.74 20.54 6.09
CA LYS A 96 -15.82 21.05 7.46
C LYS A 96 -16.20 19.92 8.40
N VAL A 97 -15.60 19.89 9.59
CA VAL A 97 -16.00 18.92 10.62
C VAL A 97 -17.35 19.38 11.19
N PRO A 98 -18.40 18.54 11.21
CA PRO A 98 -19.73 18.95 11.68
C PRO A 98 -19.71 19.55 13.09
N ASP A 99 -18.96 18.93 13.98
CA ASP A 99 -18.86 19.34 15.39
C ASP A 99 -17.90 20.52 15.61
N TYR A 100 -17.05 20.82 14.62
CA TYR A 100 -16.05 21.88 14.68
C TYR A 100 -15.97 22.64 13.35
N PRO A 101 -16.90 23.58 13.07
CA PRO A 101 -17.00 24.25 11.76
C PRO A 101 -15.79 25.10 11.36
N SER A 102 -14.95 25.48 12.33
CA SER A 102 -13.65 26.15 12.11
C SER A 102 -12.58 25.19 11.62
N CYS A 103 -12.73 23.88 11.87
CA CYS A 103 -11.82 22.84 11.43
C CYS A 103 -12.23 22.32 10.05
N LYS A 104 -11.23 22.15 9.18
CA LYS A 104 -11.39 21.50 7.88
C LYS A 104 -10.51 20.25 7.86
N VAL A 105 -11.04 19.17 7.28
CA VAL A 105 -10.29 17.94 7.06
C VAL A 105 -10.23 17.63 5.57
N LEU A 106 -9.07 17.18 5.12
CA LEU A 106 -8.87 16.70 3.77
C LEU A 106 -9.26 15.22 3.71
N LEU A 107 -10.33 14.92 3.00
CA LEU A 107 -10.74 13.56 2.68
C LEU A 107 -10.18 13.14 1.33
N MET A 108 -9.67 11.92 1.26
CA MET A 108 -9.28 11.28 0.02
C MET A 108 -10.20 10.09 -0.24
N ARG A 109 -10.91 10.13 -1.37
CA ARG A 109 -11.68 9.00 -1.87
C ARG A 109 -10.89 8.32 -2.98
N SER A 110 -10.48 7.07 -2.75
CA SER A 110 -9.79 6.25 -3.75
C SER A 110 -10.70 5.17 -4.31
N LYS A 111 -10.81 5.11 -5.64
CA LYS A 111 -11.45 4.01 -6.36
C LYS A 111 -10.40 2.97 -6.73
N HIS A 112 -10.38 1.87 -6.00
CA HIS A 112 -9.48 0.76 -6.32
C HIS A 112 -10.03 -0.01 -7.52
N ARG A 113 -9.26 -0.05 -8.62
CA ARG A 113 -9.57 -0.82 -9.83
C ARG A 113 -9.24 -2.29 -9.58
N LEU A 114 -10.04 -2.98 -8.79
CA LEU A 114 -9.88 -4.42 -8.65
C LEU A 114 -10.27 -5.13 -9.95
N ASN A 115 -9.30 -5.74 -10.66
CA ASN A 115 -9.57 -6.81 -11.61
C ASN A 115 -8.74 -8.05 -11.26
N LYS A 116 -9.22 -8.80 -10.27
CA LYS A 116 -9.20 -10.26 -10.42
C LYS A 116 -10.66 -10.62 -10.64
N GLY A 117 -11.09 -10.85 -11.87
CA GLY A 117 -12.49 -10.98 -12.31
C GLY A 117 -13.34 -12.12 -11.67
N LYS A 118 -13.18 -12.42 -10.38
CA LYS A 118 -13.87 -13.44 -9.58
C LYS A 118 -13.81 -13.16 -8.06
N ARG A 119 -14.11 -11.94 -7.60
CA ARG A 119 -14.37 -11.69 -6.17
C ARG A 119 -15.71 -10.95 -6.00
N ASN A 120 -16.76 -11.55 -6.56
CA ASN A 120 -18.19 -11.35 -6.30
C ASN A 120 -19.01 -12.40 -7.09
N LYS A 121 -18.60 -13.68 -7.05
CA LYS A 121 -19.50 -14.81 -7.39
C LYS A 121 -20.28 -15.29 -6.15
N GLY A 122 -20.43 -14.40 -5.17
CA GLY A 122 -21.22 -14.61 -3.95
C GLY A 122 -22.47 -13.73 -3.93
N LEU A 123 -22.97 -13.32 -5.09
CA LEU A 123 -24.41 -13.15 -5.27
C LEU A 123 -24.92 -14.54 -5.64
N ALA A 124 -25.27 -15.32 -4.62
CA ALA A 124 -26.34 -16.29 -4.71
C ALA A 124 -27.58 -15.61 -4.12
#